data_AF-A0A7Y7D703-F1
#
_entry.id   AF-A0A7Y7D703-F1
#
_cell.length_a   1.000
_cell.length_b   1.000
_cell.length_c   1.000
_cell.angle_alpha   90.00
_cell.angle_beta   90.00
_cell.angle_gamma   90.00
#
_symmetry.space_group_name_H-M   'P 1'
#
loop_
_entity.id
_entity.type
_entity.pdbx_description
1 polymer ?
#
loop_
_entity_poly.entity_id
_entity_poly.type
_entity_poly.pdbx_seq_one_letter_code
_entity_poly.pdbx_strand_id
1 'polypeptide(L)'
;MDKQLQQLMTQADELRNGIHQFADLSRNFEYNLAGIERCVDTIQQCVRLVGNNRTAALPSKEQRKVMDELESAANELQELIKR
;
A
#
# COMPACT_ATOMS: atom_id res chain seq x y z
N MET A 1 -21.09 1.08 -44.92
CA MET A 1 -21.69 1.14 -43.57
C MET A 1 -21.13 0.06 -42.64
N ASP A 2 -21.15 -1.22 -43.03
CA ASP A 2 -20.68 -2.32 -42.15
C ASP A 2 -19.26 -2.16 -41.59
N LYS A 3 -18.31 -1.66 -42.39
CA LYS A 3 -16.93 -1.49 -41.95
C LYS A 3 -16.77 -0.45 -40.83
N GLN A 4 -17.56 0.61 -40.86
CA GLN A 4 -17.57 1.64 -39.82
C GLN A 4 -18.28 1.14 -38.56
N LEU A 5 -19.34 0.35 -38.72
CA LEU A 5 -20.05 -0.28 -37.60
C LEU A 5 -19.15 -1.28 -36.87
N GLN A 6 -18.41 -2.13 -37.61
CA GLN A 6 -17.43 -3.06 -37.05
C GLN A 6 -16.31 -2.33 -36.31
N GLN A 7 -15.76 -1.25 -36.89
CA GLN A 7 -14.75 -0.44 -36.22
C GLN A 7 -15.28 0.18 -34.92
N LEU A 8 -16.51 0.69 -34.93
CA LEU A 8 -17.13 1.25 -33.73
C LEU A 8 -17.33 0.19 -32.64
N MET A 9 -17.73 -1.03 -33.02
CA MET A 9 -17.85 -2.15 -32.09
C MET A 9 -16.50 -2.55 -31.49
N THR A 10 -15.44 -2.64 -32.31
CA THR A 10 -14.08 -2.91 -31.82
C THR A 10 -13.61 -1.83 -30.84
N GLN A 11 -13.82 -0.55 -31.16
CA GLN A 11 -13.46 0.56 -30.29
C GLN A 11 -14.25 0.54 -28.97
N ALA A 12 -15.52 0.15 -29.01
CA ALA A 12 -16.34 0.01 -27.81
C ALA A 12 -15.87 -1.16 -26.93
N ASP A 13 -15.48 -2.29 -27.54
CA ASP A 13 -14.90 -3.43 -26.82
C ASP A 13 -13.54 -3.08 -26.20
N GLU A 14 -12.67 -2.37 -26.92
CA GLU A 14 -11.38 -1.87 -26.41
C GLU A 14 -11.58 -0.93 -25.24
N LEU A 15 -12.53 0.01 -25.34
CA LEU A 15 -12.87 0.92 -24.26
C LEU A 15 -13.41 0.17 -23.03
N ARG A 16 -14.33 -0.78 -23.22
CA ARG A 16 -14.86 -1.61 -22.13
C ARG A 16 -13.73 -2.35 -21.42
N ASN A 17 -12.83 -2.98 -22.18
CA ASN A 17 -11.71 -3.72 -21.63
C ASN A 17 -10.75 -2.78 -20.88
N GLY A 18 -10.48 -1.59 -21.42
CA GLY A 18 -9.67 -0.57 -20.76
C GLY A 18 -10.28 -0.08 -19.43
N ILE A 19 -11.60 0.11 -19.39
CA ILE A 19 -12.31 0.48 -18.15
C ILE A 19 -12.20 -0.62 -17.09
N HIS A 20 -12.35 -1.89 -17.47
CA HIS A 20 -12.18 -3.00 -16.53
C HIS A 20 -10.75 -3.08 -15.97
N GLN A 21 -9.74 -2.98 -16.83
CA GLN A 21 -8.34 -2.96 -16.41
C GLN A 21 -8.04 -1.78 -15.48
N PHE A 22 -8.55 -0.59 -15.79
CA PHE A 22 -8.42 0.58 -14.93
C PHE A 22 -9.09 0.37 -13.57
N ALA A 23 -10.31 -0.19 -13.54
CA ALA A 23 -11.03 -0.47 -12.30
C ALA A 23 -10.32 -1.51 -11.42
N ASP A 24 -9.63 -2.48 -12.02
CA ASP A 24 -8.80 -3.46 -11.30
C ASP A 24 -7.53 -2.79 -10.75
N LEU A 25 -6.86 -1.95 -11.56
CA LEU A 25 -5.71 -1.15 -11.13
C LEU A 25 -6.07 -0.22 -9.96
N SER A 26 -7.16 0.54 -10.07
CA SER A 26 -7.62 1.45 -9.01
C SER A 26 -7.90 0.71 -7.71
N ARG A 27 -8.54 -0.47 -7.76
CA ARG A 27 -8.74 -1.30 -6.56
C ARG A 27 -7.42 -1.72 -5.94
N ASN A 28 -6.46 -2.20 -6.73
CA ASN A 28 -5.14 -2.58 -6.22
C ASN A 28 -4.40 -1.39 -5.59
N PHE A 29 -4.51 -0.19 -6.19
CA PHE A 29 -3.97 1.04 -5.60
C PHE A 29 -4.63 1.40 -4.26
N GLU A 30 -5.95 1.30 -4.14
CA GLU A 30 -6.67 1.54 -2.89
C GLU A 30 -6.24 0.55 -1.79
N TYR A 31 -6.11 -0.74 -2.13
CA TYR A 31 -5.59 -1.75 -1.20
C TYR A 31 -4.16 -1.44 -0.75
N ASN A 32 -3.28 -1.07 -1.68
CA ASN A 32 -1.91 -0.70 -1.37
C ASN A 32 -1.86 0.56 -0.48
N LEU A 33 -2.70 1.56 -0.75
CA LEU A 33 -2.79 2.79 0.03
C LEU A 33 -3.19 2.51 1.48
N ALA A 34 -4.24 1.71 1.71
CA ALA A 34 -4.65 1.32 3.05
C ALA A 34 -3.58 0.49 3.79
N GLY A 35 -2.77 -0.29 3.06
CA GLY A 35 -1.59 -0.95 3.60
C GLY A 35 -0.52 0.06 4.03
N ILE A 36 -0.20 1.01 3.16
CA ILE A 36 0.79 2.07 3.39
C ILE A 36 0.43 2.90 4.62
N GLU A 37 -0.82 3.34 4.75
CA GLU A 37 -1.30 4.11 5.91
C GLU A 37 -1.09 3.35 7.22
N ARG A 38 -1.44 2.06 7.26
CA ARG A 38 -1.21 1.22 8.45
C ARG A 38 0.27 1.08 8.80
N CYS A 39 1.13 0.86 7.81
CA CYS A 39 2.57 0.76 8.08
C CYS A 39 3.13 2.09 8.63
N VAL A 40 2.69 3.23 8.09
CA VAL A 40 3.08 4.56 8.56
C VAL A 40 2.64 4.79 10.01
N ASP A 41 1.41 4.42 10.36
CA ASP A 41 0.90 4.54 11.73
C ASP A 41 1.71 3.71 12.73
N THR A 42 2.02 2.45 12.38
CA THR A 42 2.86 1.57 13.19
C THR A 42 4.27 2.15 13.38
N ILE A 43 4.88 2.64 12.31
CA ILE A 43 6.19 3.30 12.36
C ILE A 43 6.14 4.51 13.29
N GLN A 44 5.13 5.37 13.17
CA GLN A 44 4.97 6.54 14.05
C GLN A 44 4.77 6.13 15.51
N GLN A 45 4.05 5.04 15.78
CA GLN A 45 3.88 4.52 17.14
C GLN A 45 5.20 4.03 17.72
N CYS A 46 5.96 3.22 16.97
CA CYS A 46 7.28 2.76 17.38
C CYS A 46 8.24 3.92 17.64
N VAL A 47 8.27 4.92 16.75
CA VAL A 47 9.09 6.13 16.93
C VAL A 47 8.67 6.91 18.18
N ARG A 48 7.37 7.05 18.46
CA ARG A 48 6.88 7.69 19.69
C ARG A 48 7.29 6.93 20.95
N LEU A 49 7.23 5.59 20.92
CA LEU A 49 7.68 4.75 22.04
C LEU A 49 9.18 4.88 22.30
N VAL A 50 9.98 5.03 21.24
CA VAL A 50 11.44 5.20 21.32
C VAL A 50 11.84 6.62 21.74
N GLY A 51 11.22 7.64 21.16
CA GLY A 51 11.59 9.05 21.31
C GLY A 51 11.09 9.74 22.59
N ASN A 52 9.95 9.34 23.16
CA ASN A 52 9.36 9.98 24.35
C ASN A 52 9.98 9.53 25.69
N ASN A 53 11.28 9.22 25.76
CA ASN A 53 11.98 8.77 26.98
C ASN A 53 11.38 7.54 27.68
N ARG A 54 10.40 6.83 27.08
CA ARG A 54 9.96 5.51 27.56
C ARG A 54 11.09 4.49 27.47
N THR A 55 12.04 4.65 26.54
CA THR A 55 13.21 3.78 26.41
C THR A 55 14.08 3.73 27.66
N ALA A 56 14.25 4.83 28.39
CA ALA A 56 14.96 4.82 29.68
C ALA A 56 14.22 4.00 30.77
N ALA A 57 12.92 3.74 30.59
CA ALA A 57 12.08 2.93 31.47
C ALA A 57 11.69 1.55 30.89
N LEU A 58 11.97 1.31 29.59
CA LEU A 58 11.62 0.07 28.90
C LEU A 58 12.77 -0.94 29.07
N PRO A 59 12.47 -2.18 29.51
CA PRO A 59 13.44 -3.26 29.51
C PRO A 59 14.05 -3.46 28.11
N SER A 60 15.33 -3.82 28.02
CA SER A 60 16.02 -4.05 26.74
C SER A 60 15.31 -5.05 25.81
N LYS A 61 14.56 -5.99 26.39
CA LYS A 61 13.71 -6.94 25.64
C LYS A 61 12.56 -6.25 24.91
N GLU A 62 11.92 -5.27 25.53
CA GLU A 62 10.81 -4.52 24.93
C GLU A 62 11.33 -3.53 23.90
N GLN A 63 12.50 -2.93 24.13
CA GLN A 63 13.17 -2.12 23.12
C GLN A 63 13.46 -2.92 21.84
N ARG A 64 14.00 -4.14 21.97
CA ARG A 64 14.23 -5.01 20.80
C ARG A 64 12.94 -5.31 20.05
N LYS A 65 11.86 -5.66 20.77
CA LYS A 65 10.55 -5.91 20.14
C LYS A 65 10.05 -4.70 19.35
N VAL A 66 10.16 -3.49 19.91
CA VAL A 66 9.73 -2.25 19.21
C VAL A 66 10.58 -2.00 17.97
N MET A 67 11.87 -2.29 18.01
CA MET A 67 12.76 -2.18 16.85
C MET A 67 12.46 -3.24 15.79
N ASP A 68 12.19 -4.49 16.20
CA ASP A 68 11.80 -5.57 15.28
C ASP A 68 10.47 -5.24 14.59
N GLU A 69 9.50 -4.69 15.33
CA GLU A 69 8.20 -4.24 14.80
C GLU A 69 8.34 -3.06 13.84
N LEU A 70 9.21 -2.10 14.17
CA LEU A 70 9.55 -0.98 13.30
C LEU A 70 10.18 -1.44 11.98
N GLU A 71 11.15 -2.37 12.05
CA GLU A 71 11.81 -2.93 10.88
C GLU A 71 10.83 -3.72 10.00
N SER A 72 9.98 -4.54 10.61
CA SER A 72 8.93 -5.28 9.89
C SER A 72 7.98 -4.34 9.15
N ALA A 73 7.49 -3.28 9.81
CA ALA A 73 6.59 -2.31 9.21
C ALA A 73 7.27 -1.51 8.08
N ALA A 74 8.55 -1.17 8.22
CA ALA A 74 9.32 -0.50 7.17
C ALA A 74 9.55 -1.39 5.94
N ASN A 75 9.81 -2.69 6.15
CA ASN A 75 9.96 -3.66 5.08
C ASN A 75 8.63 -3.88 4.33
N GLU A 76 7.53 -4.04 5.05
CA GLU A 76 6.19 -4.18 4.46
C GLU A 76 5.81 -2.92 3.65
N LEU A 77 6.08 -1.73 4.20
CA LEU A 77 5.88 -0.47 3.48
C LEU A 77 6.68 -0.42 2.18
N GLN A 78 7.93 -0.87 2.19
CA GLN A 78 8.76 -0.91 1.00
C GLN A 78 8.20 -1.88 -0.05
N GLU A 79 7.65 -3.02 0.36
CA GLU A 79 7.00 -3.96 -0.56
C GLU A 79 5.73 -3.36 -1.19
N LEU A 80 4.90 -2.68 -0.39
CA LEU A 80 3.66 -2.08 -0.86
C LEU A 80 3.89 -0.93 -1.85
N ILE A 81 5.01 -0.20 -1.72
CA ILE A 81 5.39 0.88 -2.64
C ILE A 81 6.01 0.32 -3.95
N LYS A 82 6.68 -0.84 -3.90
CA LYS A 82 7.33 -1.44 -5.08
C LYS A 82 6.37 -2.24 -5.98
N ARG A 83 5.17 -2.58 -5.49
CA ARG A 83 4.14 -3.34 -6.20
C ARG A 83 3.16 -2.42 -6.90
#